data_AF-A0AAV0KEJ5-F1
#
_entry.id   AF-A0AAV0KEJ5-F1
#
_cell.length_a   1.000
_cell.length_b   1.000
_cell.length_c   1.000
_cell.angle_alpha   90.00
_cell.angle_beta   90.00
_cell.angle_gamma   90.00
#
_symmetry.space_group_name_H-M   'P 1'
#
loop_
_entity.id
_entity.type
_entity.pdbx_description
1 polymer ?
#
loop_
_entity_poly.entity_id
_entity_poly.type
_entity_poly.pdbx_seq_one_letter_code
_entity_poly.pdbx_strand_id
1 'polypeptide(L)' 'MRFPVYLQDITSMSALRRDGHPSVYRKDISSDCSHWCLPGVPDIWNEMLASLM' A
#
# COMPACT_ATOMS: atom_id res chain seq x y z
N MET A 1 -3.51 11.37 -23.05
CA MET A 1 -3.14 9.95 -22.90
C MET A 1 -3.68 9.17 -24.08
N ARG A 2 -2.89 8.29 -24.70
CA ARG A 2 -3.27 7.54 -25.93
C ARG A 2 -4.04 6.24 -25.64
N PHE A 3 -4.04 5.78 -24.39
CA PHE A 3 -4.75 4.60 -23.90
C PHE A 3 -5.54 4.98 -22.64
N PRO A 4 -6.71 4.35 -22.39
CA PRO A 4 -7.46 4.57 -21.15
C PRO A 4 -6.63 4.07 -19.97
N VAL A 5 -6.53 4.90 -18.93
CA VAL A 5 -5.85 4.57 -17.67
C VAL A 5 -6.84 4.84 -16.55
N TYR A 6 -6.99 3.86 -15.65
CA TYR A 6 -7.75 4.05 -14.43
C TYR A 6 -6.81 4.43 -13.29
N LEU A 7 -7.09 5.56 -12.64
CA LEU A 7 -6.34 5.96 -11.45
C LEU A 7 -6.94 5.26 -10.23
N GLN A 8 -6.16 4.37 -9.63
CA GLN A 8 -6.49 3.78 -8.34
C GLN A 8 -6.03 4.70 -7.22
N ASP A 9 -6.92 5.57 -6.75
CA ASP A 9 -6.62 6.47 -5.63
C ASP A 9 -6.64 5.70 -4.29
N ILE A 10 -5.45 5.38 -3.79
CA ILE A 10 -5.23 4.69 -2.52
C ILE A 10 -4.71 5.61 -1.41
N THR A 11 -4.54 6.92 -1.68
CA THR A 11 -3.73 7.81 -0.83
C THR A 11 -4.35 8.01 0.55
N SER A 12 -5.62 8.44 0.59
CA SER A 12 -6.29 8.75 1.87
C SER A 12 -6.43 7.51 2.75
N MET A 13 -6.80 6.37 2.17
CA MET A 13 -6.94 5.12 2.90
C MET A 13 -5.58 4.62 3.45
N SER A 14 -4.52 4.67 2.64
CA SER A 14 -3.19 4.24 3.07
C SER A 14 -2.61 5.14 4.16
N ALA A 15 -2.87 6.45 4.11
CA ALA A 15 -2.42 7.40 5.12
C ALA A 15 -3.00 7.13 6.53
N LEU A 16 -4.16 6.47 6.62
CA LEU A 16 -4.78 6.06 7.88
C LEU A 16 -4.09 4.84 8.51
N ARG A 17 -3.25 4.12 7.76
CA ARG A 17 -2.67 2.83 8.18
C ARG A 17 -1.18 2.92 8.53
N ARG A 18 -0.79 3.88 9.36
CA ARG A 18 0.61 3.98 9.85
C ARG A 18 1.09 2.73 10.58
N ASP A 19 0.16 1.93 11.09
CA ASP A 19 0.38 0.64 11.76
C ASP A 19 0.74 -0.48 10.78
N GLY A 20 0.53 -0.30 9.48
CA GLY A 20 0.82 -1.30 8.45
C GLY A 20 2.29 -1.37 8.04
N HIS A 21 3.17 -0.53 8.59
CA HIS A 21 4.59 -0.48 8.23
C HIS A 21 5.44 -1.47 9.04
N PRO A 22 6.51 -2.05 8.46
CA PRO A 22 7.44 -2.94 9.17
C PRO A 22 8.17 -2.27 10.33
N SER A 23 8.33 -0.95 10.32
CA SER A 23 9.09 -0.21 11.33
C SER A 23 10.47 -0.87 11.55
N VAL A 24 10.81 -1.23 12.78
CA VAL A 24 12.08 -1.86 13.18
C VAL A 24 12.17 -3.35 12.84
N TYR A 25 11.11 -3.96 12.33
CA TYR A 25 11.09 -5.39 11.99
C TYR A 25 11.70 -5.68 10.61
N ARG A 26 12.08 -4.64 9.87
CA ARG A 26 12.94 -4.79 8.69
C ARG A 26 14.41 -4.83 9.15
N LYS A 27 15.23 -5.63 8.47
CA LYS A 27 16.61 -6.00 8.84
C LYS A 27 17.63 -4.84 8.89
N ASP A 28 17.19 -3.60 8.73
CA ASP A 28 17.95 -2.37 8.70
C ASP A 28 17.90 -1.61 10.04
N ILE A 29 18.92 -0.76 10.26
CA ILE A 29 19.13 -0.04 11.53
C ILE A 29 18.10 1.10 11.72
N SER A 30 17.36 1.46 10.68
CA SER A 30 16.33 2.50 10.68
C SER A 30 14.92 1.92 10.64
N SER A 31 13.97 2.55 11.35
CA SER A 31 12.55 2.22 11.23
C SER A 31 12.08 2.47 9.79
N ASP A 32 11.57 1.42 9.14
CA ASP A 32 10.96 1.52 7.82
C ASP A 32 9.52 2.02 7.92
N CYS A 33 9.28 3.22 7.39
CA CYS A 33 7.96 3.86 7.31
C CYS A 33 7.46 4.01 5.87
N SER A 34 8.12 3.35 4.91
CA SER A 34 7.84 3.48 3.47
C SER A 34 7.27 2.19 2.88
N HIS A 35 7.69 1.03 3.39
CA HIS A 35 7.19 -0.28 2.95
C HIS A 35 6.04 -0.77 3.83
N TRP A 36 5.38 -1.85 3.41
CA TRP A 36 4.22 -2.42 4.09
C TRP A 36 4.52 -3.84 4.54
N CYS A 37 4.00 -4.21 5.70
CA CYS A 37 3.91 -5.60 6.14
C CYS A 37 2.96 -6.38 5.22
N LEU A 38 3.23 -7.70 5.08
CA LEU A 38 2.32 -8.65 4.44
C LEU A 38 2.03 -9.80 5.42
N PRO A 39 0.75 -10.20 5.57
CA PRO A 39 -0.45 -9.59 4.98
C PRO A 39 -0.71 -8.17 5.52
N GLY A 40 -1.35 -7.29 4.73
CA GLY A 40 -1.52 -5.88 5.09
C GLY A 40 -2.16 -4.97 4.03
N VAL A 41 -1.81 -3.68 4.08
CA VAL A 41 -2.40 -2.62 3.23
C VAL A 41 -2.35 -2.90 1.73
N PRO A 42 -1.27 -3.47 1.16
CA PRO A 42 -1.23 -3.82 -0.25
C PRO A 42 -2.27 -4.86 -0.68
N ASP A 43 -2.77 -5.71 0.24
CA ASP A 43 -3.80 -6.69 -0.09
C ASP A 43 -5.13 -6.01 -0.44
N ILE A 44 -5.51 -4.96 0.30
CA ILE A 44 -6.70 -4.15 0.00
C ILE A 44 -6.54 -3.40 -1.33
N TRP A 45 -5.32 -2.95 -1.67
CA TRP A 45 -5.08 -2.37 -2.99
C TRP A 45 -5.34 -3.39 -4.10
N ASN A 46 -4.93 -4.65 -3.89
CA ASN A 46 -5.18 -5.73 -4.85
C ASN A 46 -6.67 -6.09 -4.94
N GLU A 47 -7.41 -6.09 -3.83
CA GLU A 47 -8.86 -6.32 -3.83
C GLU A 47 -9.61 -5.21 -4.58
N MET A 48 -9.26 -3.95 -4.32
CA MET A 48 -9.79 -2.81 -5.07
C MET A 48 -9.48 -2.91 -6.56
N LEU A 49 -8.25 -3.32 -6.92
CA LEU A 49 -7.87 -3.53 -8.31
C LEU A 49 -8.69 -4.67 -8.94
N ALA A 50 -8.88 -5.78 -8.23
CA ALA A 50 -9.67 -6.91 -8.70
C ALA A 50 -11.14 -6.52 -8.92
N SER A 51 -11.70 -5.60 -8.12
CA SER A 51 -13.07 -5.10 -8.33
C SER A 51 -13.25 -4.21 -9.56
N LEU A 52 -12.15 -3.74 -10.16
CA LEU A 52 -12.16 -2.87 -11.36
C LEU A 52 -11.93 -3.67 -12.65
N MET A 53 -11.54 -4.94 -12.53
CA MET A 53 -11.32 -5.87 -13.64
C MET A 53 -12.58 -6.68 -13.92
#